data_AF-A0A1Y4M4Q7-F1
#
_entry.id   AF-A0A1Y4M4Q7-F1
#
_cell.length_a   1.000
_cell.length_b   1.000
_cell.length_c   1.000
_cell.angle_alpha   90.00
_cell.angle_beta   90.00
_cell.angle_gamma   90.00
#
_symmetry.space_group_name_H-M   'P 1'
#
loop_
_entity.id
_entity.type
_entity.pdbx_description
1 polymer ?
#
loop_
_entity_poly.entity_id
_entity_poly.type
_entity_poly.pdbx_seq_one_letter_code
_entity_poly.pdbx_strand_id
1 'polypeptide(L)'
;MIVKFLGEKGERKKTGCPVCGTRIRVSNTISYTKRMILPSGRVMVFVLNREYEVNEKEGQFLLDYHYTYNNEEIHPFVKRD
;
A
#
# COMPACT_ATOMS: atom_id res chain seq x y z
N MET A 1 8.07 -8.17 16.64
CA MET A 1 6.64 -8.14 16.24
C MET A 1 6.57 -8.49 14.76
N ILE A 2 5.60 -9.30 14.34
CA ILE A 2 5.43 -9.67 12.93
C ILE A 2 4.29 -8.87 12.33
N VAL A 3 4.56 -8.24 11.18
CA VAL A 3 3.56 -7.51 10.38
C VAL A 3 3.50 -8.08 8.98
N LYS A 4 2.29 -8.15 8.41
CA LYS A 4 2.05 -8.60 7.03
C LYS A 4 1.51 -7.46 6.18
N PHE A 5 2.10 -7.27 5.00
CA PHE A 5 1.60 -6.30 4.02
C PHE A 5 0.57 -6.93 3.09
N LEU A 6 -0.64 -6.40 3.05
CA LEU A 6 -1.77 -6.88 2.25
C LEU A 6 -1.89 -6.19 0.88
N GLY A 7 -0.95 -5.30 0.55
CA GLY A 7 -0.97 -4.54 -0.70
C GLY A 7 -1.76 -3.24 -0.59
N GLU A 8 -1.61 -2.39 -1.60
CA GLU A 8 -2.44 -1.19 -1.74
C GLU A 8 -3.30 -1.28 -2.99
N LYS A 9 -4.58 -0.94 -2.86
CA LYS A 9 -5.46 -0.73 -4.01
C LYS A 9 -4.99 0.56 -4.68
N GLY A 10 -4.41 0.44 -5.86
CA GLY A 10 -3.90 1.58 -6.61
C GLY A 10 -5.00 2.31 -7.37
N GLU A 11 -4.71 3.58 -7.65
CA GLU A 11 -5.62 4.52 -8.32
C GLU A 11 -6.04 4.05 -9.71
N ARG A 12 -7.23 4.51 -10.11
CA ARG A 12 -7.73 4.43 -11.48
C ARG A 12 -6.82 5.26 -12.39
N LYS A 13 -5.81 4.65 -13.00
CA LYS A 13 -5.07 5.29 -14.09
C LYS A 13 -6.02 5.44 -15.28
N LYS A 14 -6.42 6.68 -15.58
CA LYS A 14 -7.09 7.02 -16.84
C LYS A 14 -6.01 7.12 -17.91
N THR A 15 -5.79 6.06 -18.68
CA THR A 15 -4.99 6.13 -19.91
C THR A 15 -5.93 6.32 -21.10
N GLY A 16 -5.84 7.49 -21.74
CA GLY A 16 -6.62 7.85 -22.93
C GLY A 16 -6.16 9.19 -23.50
N CYS A 17 -6.41 9.44 -24.79
CA CYS A 17 -6.09 10.72 -25.42
C CYS A 17 -6.94 11.83 -24.79
N PRO A 18 -6.34 12.88 -24.17
CA PRO A 18 -7.08 13.96 -23.53
C PRO A 18 -7.90 14.81 -24.52
N VAL A 19 -7.67 14.64 -25.83
CA VAL A 19 -8.30 15.45 -26.90
C VAL A 19 -9.48 14.74 -27.57
N CYS A 20 -9.40 13.42 -27.83
CA CYS A 20 -10.43 12.70 -28.60
C CYS A 20 -11.21 11.64 -27.82
N GLY A 21 -10.88 11.38 -26.55
CA GLY A 21 -11.67 10.50 -25.67
C GLY A 21 -11.71 9.01 -26.05
N THR A 22 -11.06 8.61 -27.15
CA THR A 22 -11.11 7.23 -27.65
C THR A 22 -10.40 6.28 -26.68
N ARG A 23 -11.22 5.54 -25.91
CA ARG A 23 -10.88 4.44 -24.98
C ARG A 23 -10.03 4.84 -23.76
N ILE A 24 -10.66 5.54 -22.82
CA ILE A 24 -10.19 5.54 -21.42
C ILE A 24 -10.37 4.13 -20.86
N ARG A 25 -9.28 3.36 -20.75
CA ARG A 25 -9.30 2.09 -20.01
C ARG A 25 -9.11 2.40 -18.53
N VAL A 26 -10.10 2.02 -17.72
CA VAL A 26 -10.00 2.11 -16.26
C VAL A 26 -9.46 0.76 -15.77
N SER A 27 -8.19 0.71 -15.35
CA SER A 27 -7.61 -0.49 -14.72
C SER A 27 -7.39 -0.26 -13.23
N ASN A 28 -7.99 -1.09 -12.40
CA ASN A 28 -7.62 -1.18 -10.98
C ASN A 28 -6.23 -1.82 -10.91
N THR A 29 -5.23 -1.08 -10.49
CA THR A 29 -3.86 -1.61 -10.35
C THR A 29 -3.62 -1.88 -8.89
N ILE A 30 -3.41 -3.13 -8.46
CA ILE A 30 -2.96 -3.40 -7.09
C ILE A 30 -1.46 -3.05 -7.04
N SER A 31 -1.04 -2.21 -6.09
CA SER A 31 0.38 -2.00 -5.81
C SER A 31 0.91 -3.20 -5.03
N TYR A 32 1.71 -4.03 -5.72
CA TYR A 32 2.32 -5.23 -5.17
C TYR A 32 3.48 -4.93 -4.21
N THR A 33 4.00 -3.71 -4.24
CA THR A 33 5.07 -3.27 -3.36
C THR A 33 4.79 -1.89 -2.78
N LYS A 34 5.37 -1.62 -1.62
CA LYS A 34 5.37 -0.28 -1.01
C LYS A 34 6.71 0.00 -0.37
N ARG A 35 7.31 1.12 -0.73
CA ARG A 35 8.54 1.63 -0.10
C ARG A 35 8.17 2.64 0.99
N MET A 36 8.70 2.46 2.19
CA MET A 36 8.48 3.37 3.32
C MET A 36 9.79 3.63 4.08
N ILE A 37 9.85 4.79 4.75
CA ILE A 37 10.89 5.12 5.72
C ILE A 37 10.29 4.86 7.10
N LEU A 38 10.91 3.97 7.86
CA LEU A 38 10.47 3.62 9.21
C LEU A 38 10.94 4.65 10.24
N PRO A 39 10.35 4.71 11.44
CA PRO A 39 10.78 5.62 12.52
C PRO A 39 12.25 5.49 12.94
N SER A 40 12.91 4.38 12.60
CA SER A 40 14.35 4.17 12.78
C SER A 40 15.23 4.88 11.73
N GLY A 41 14.62 5.47 10.69
CA GLY A 41 15.30 5.98 9.50
C GLY A 41 15.57 4.91 8.44
N ARG A 42 15.29 3.64 8.73
CA ARG A 42 15.47 2.54 7.77
C ARG A 42 14.46 2.63 6.62
N VAL A 43 14.96 2.52 5.40
CA VAL A 43 14.11 2.37 4.21
C VAL A 43 13.77 0.89 4.03
N MET A 44 12.49 0.56 3.97
CA MET A 44 12.01 -0.80 3.70
C MET A 44 11.08 -0.85 2.50
N VAL A 45 11.13 -1.98 1.78
CA VAL A 45 10.20 -2.31 0.70
C VAL A 45 9.36 -3.51 1.14
N PHE A 46 8.07 -3.25 1.32
CA PHE A 46 7.06 -4.25 1.63
C PHE A 46 6.53 -4.86 0.34
N VAL A 47 6.40 -6.19 0.32
CA VAL A 47 5.92 -6.98 -0.81
C VAL A 47 4.63 -7.67 -0.41
N LEU A 48 3.66 -7.70 -1.32
CA LEU A 48 2.33 -8.26 -1.10
C LEU A 48 2.40 -9.64 -0.45
N ASN A 49 1.58 -9.84 0.58
CA ASN A 49 1.43 -11.06 1.36
C ASN A 49 2.72 -11.57 2.03
N ARG A 50 3.78 -10.76 2.12
CA ARG A 50 4.95 -11.08 2.93
C ARG A 50 4.82 -10.59 4.37
N GLU A 51 5.45 -11.36 5.24
CA GLU A 51 5.62 -11.07 6.66
C GLU A 51 7.00 -10.48 6.92
N TYR A 52 7.05 -9.56 7.87
CA TYR A 52 8.24 -8.80 8.24
C TYR A 52 8.34 -8.74 9.75
N GLU A 53 9.51 -9.08 10.26
CA GLU A 53 9.85 -8.87 11.65
C GLU A 53 10.34 -7.44 11.85
N VAL A 54 9.65 -6.72 12.74
CA VAL A 54 9.91 -5.33 13.09
C VAL A 54 9.89 -5.16 14.60
N ASN A 55 10.55 -4.10 15.08
CA ASN A 55 10.42 -3.72 16.49
C ASN A 55 9.02 -3.15 16.77
N GLU A 56 8.67 -3.01 18.05
CA GLU A 56 7.33 -2.59 18.46
C GLU A 56 6.94 -1.19 17.94
N LYS A 57 7.87 -0.23 17.98
CA LYS A 57 7.65 1.14 17.49
C LYS A 57 7.40 1.18 15.99
N GLU A 58 8.18 0.44 15.21
CA GLU A 58 7.99 0.28 13.76
C GLU A 58 6.69 -0.47 13.45
N GLY A 59 6.36 -1.49 14.23
CA GLY A 59 5.12 -2.24 14.12
C GLY A 59 3.90 -1.35 14.30
N GLN A 60 3.86 -0.55 15.38
CA GLN A 60 2.76 0.38 15.61
C GLN A 60 2.63 1.41 14.49
N PHE A 61 3.74 2.01 14.07
CA PHE A 61 3.77 2.94 12.93
C PHE A 61 3.18 2.32 11.64
N LEU A 62 3.48 1.05 11.36
CA LEU A 62 2.95 0.35 10.20
C LEU A 62 1.47 0.02 10.35
N LEU A 63 0.99 -0.35 11.54
CA LEU A 63 -0.43 -0.62 11.80
C LEU A 63 -1.29 0.65 11.73
N ASP A 64 -0.76 1.79 12.17
CA ASP A 64 -1.43 3.09 12.11
C ASP A 64 -1.50 3.64 10.67
N TYR A 65 -0.65 3.13 9.78
CA TYR A 65 -0.65 3.53 8.38
C TYR A 65 -1.94 3.07 7.69
N HIS A 66 -2.68 4.04 7.15
CA HIS A 66 -3.91 3.81 6.39
C HIS A 66 -3.96 4.74 5.17
N TYR A 67 -4.83 4.40 4.23
CA TYR A 67 -5.16 5.24 3.08
C TYR A 67 -6.65 5.13 2.75
N THR A 68 -7.20 6.17 2.15
CA THR A 68 -8.58 6.15 1.65
C THR A 68 -8.62 5.66 0.22
N TYR A 69 -9.47 4.67 -0.07
CA TYR A 69 -9.74 4.20 -1.43
C TYR A 69 -11.24 3.95 -1.61
N ASN A 70 -11.86 4.57 -2.63
CA ASN A 70 -13.31 4.52 -2.85
C ASN A 70 -14.14 4.90 -1.59
N ASN A 71 -13.72 5.92 -0.84
CA ASN A 71 -14.31 6.36 0.44
C ASN A 71 -14.25 5.33 1.58
N GLU A 72 -13.48 4.25 1.43
CA GLU A 72 -13.17 3.31 2.50
C GLU A 72 -11.76 3.57 3.02
N GLU A 73 -11.60 3.55 4.34
CA GLU A 73 -10.30 3.51 4.99
C GLU A 73 -9.73 2.09 4.91
N ILE A 74 -8.50 1.97 4.43
CA ILE A 74 -7.82 0.69 4.25
C ILE A 74 -6.50 0.70 5.02
N HIS A 75 -6.31 -0.32 5.84
CA HIS A 75 -5.05 -0.61 6.52
C HIS A 75 -4.31 -1.69 5.72
N PRO A 76 -3.20 -1.38 5.04
CA PRO A 76 -2.46 -2.35 4.25
C PRO A 76 -1.52 -3.20 5.10
N PHE A 77 -1.38 -2.94 6.40
CA PHE A 77 -0.56 -3.73 7.32
C PHE A 77 -1.43 -4.34 8.42
N VAL A 78 -1.19 -5.60 8.72
CA VAL A 78 -1.86 -6.32 9.82
C VAL A 78 -0.85 -7.02 10.70
N LYS A 79 -1.14 -7.11 12.00
CA LYS A 79 -0.36 -7.88 12.95
C LYS A 79 -0.53 -9.38 12.65
N ARG A 80 0.55 -10.13 12.77
CA ARG A 80 0.54 -11.61 12.77
C ARG A 80 1.09 -12.11 14.10
N ASP A 81 0.55 -13.24 14.54
CA ASP A 81 0.96 -13.95 15.75
C ASP A 81 2.20 -14.81 15.47
#